data_AF-A0A9N7V5L4-F1
#
_entry.id   AF-A0A9N7V5L4-F1
#
_cell.length_a   1.000
_cell.length_b   1.000
_cell.length_c   1.000
_cell.angle_alpha   90.00
_cell.angle_beta   90.00
_cell.angle_gamma   90.00
#
_symmetry.space_group_name_H-M   'P 1'
#
loop_
_entity.id
_entity.type
_entity.pdbx_description
1 polymer ?
#
loop_
_entity_poly.entity_id
_entity_poly.type
_entity_poly.pdbx_seq_one_letter_code
_entity_poly.pdbx_strand_id
1 'polypeptide(L)'
;MPPPDMMFCAQQIIIPPELPNLLKNFTKAAIRTQPKDLLQWSSTYFHALYRGERLPVKERFEMNVAPQKTDTMYCSQQISVPSDLPIILQCFTKAAIQTQPEDLLLWSST
;
A
#
# COMPACT_ATOMS: atom_id res chain seq x y z
N MET A 1 9.83 31.61 24.97
CA MET A 1 8.41 31.72 24.58
C MET A 1 7.78 30.36 24.82
N PRO A 2 6.73 30.25 25.67
CA PRO A 2 5.99 29.00 25.78
C PRO A 2 5.30 28.67 24.44
N PRO A 3 5.10 27.39 24.10
CA PRO A 3 4.37 27.02 22.90
C PRO A 3 2.93 27.59 22.97
N PRO A 4 2.35 28.04 21.85
CA PRO A 4 0.99 28.54 21.85
C PRO A 4 0.05 27.42 22.32
N ASP A 5 -0.77 27.72 23.32
CA ASP A 5 -1.83 26.83 23.78
C ASP A 5 -2.69 26.44 22.59
N MET A 6 -2.98 25.14 22.44
CA MET A 6 -3.91 24.66 21.42
C MET A 6 -5.24 25.38 21.64
N MET A 7 -5.61 26.27 20.71
CA MET A 7 -6.79 27.14 20.82
C MET A 7 -8.13 26.40 20.84
N PHE A 8 -8.11 25.07 20.68
CA PHE A 8 -9.29 24.22 20.60
C PHE A 8 -9.22 23.11 21.65
N CYS A 9 -10.27 23.03 22.47
CA CYS A 9 -10.47 21.94 23.42
C CYS A 9 -11.11 20.73 22.70
N ALA A 10 -10.77 19.51 23.10
CA ALA A 10 -11.30 18.29 22.50
C ALA A 10 -12.84 18.21 22.51
N GLN A 11 -13.51 18.82 23.49
CA GLN A 11 -14.99 18.84 23.53
C GLN A 11 -15.63 19.74 22.46
N GLN A 12 -14.88 20.70 21.89
CA GLN A 12 -15.38 21.60 20.85
C GLN A 12 -15.35 20.95 19.46
N ILE A 13 -14.51 19.92 19.29
CA ILE A 13 -14.36 19.20 18.03
C ILE A 13 -15.26 17.97 18.07
N ILE A 14 -16.47 18.10 17.55
CA ILE A 14 -17.40 16.98 17.42
C ILE A 14 -17.01 16.19 16.18
N ILE A 15 -16.39 15.02 16.38
CA ILE A 15 -16.03 14.11 15.30
C ILE A 15 -17.22 13.18 15.03
N PRO A 16 -17.77 13.14 13.80
CA PRO A 16 -18.83 12.20 13.47
C PRO A 16 -18.34 10.74 13.66
N PRO A 17 -19.14 9.86 14.29
CA PRO A 17 -18.73 8.49 14.59
C PRO A 17 -18.45 7.63 13.35
N GLU A 18 -19.02 8.00 12.20
CA GLU A 18 -18.85 7.30 10.92
C GLU A 18 -17.56 7.68 10.18
N LEU A 19 -16.99 8.86 10.48
CA LEU A 19 -15.83 9.40 9.77
C LEU A 19 -14.59 8.48 9.84
N PRO A 20 -14.23 7.90 10.99
CA PRO A 20 -13.08 7.00 11.08
C PRO A 20 -13.21 5.77 10.17
N ASN A 21 -14.41 5.18 10.10
CA ASN A 21 -14.67 4.00 9.27
C ASN A 21 -14.64 4.34 7.78
N LEU A 22 -15.19 5.49 7.39
CA LEU A 22 -15.12 5.99 6.02
C LEU A 22 -13.67 6.16 5.55
N LEU A 23 -12.85 6.86 6.35
CA LEU A 23 -11.44 7.08 6.05
C LEU A 23 -10.64 5.78 5.99
N LYS A 24 -10.92 4.84 6.90
CA LYS A 24 -10.30 3.51 6.88
C LYS A 24 -10.59 2.76 5.58
N ASN A 25 -11.85 2.76 5.13
CA ASN A 25 -12.26 2.09 3.89
C ASN A 25 -11.67 2.76 2.64
N PHE A 26 -11.63 4.10 2.62
CA PHE A 26 -10.97 4.88 1.58
C PHE A 26 -9.49 4.50 1.45
N THR A 27 -8.73 4.56 2.55
CA THR A 27 -7.30 4.26 2.54
C THR A 27 -7.04 2.80 2.15
N LYS A 28 -7.87 1.87 2.63
CA LYS A 28 -7.79 0.46 2.22
C LYS A 28 -8.03 0.28 0.72
N ALA A 29 -8.99 0.97 0.14
CA ALA A 29 -9.27 0.93 -1.30
C ALA A 29 -8.13 1.57 -2.11
N ALA A 30 -7.57 2.68 -1.64
CA ALA A 30 -6.44 3.36 -2.28
C ALA A 30 -5.20 2.45 -2.34
N ILE A 31 -4.84 1.82 -1.21
CA ILE A 31 -3.70 0.89 -1.14
C ILE A 31 -3.90 -0.32 -2.07
N ARG A 32 -5.13 -0.84 -2.17
CA ARG A 32 -5.43 -2.00 -3.02
C ARG A 32 -5.39 -1.68 -4.52
N THR A 33 -5.72 -0.46 -4.87
CA THR A 33 -5.84 -0.04 -6.28
C THR A 33 -4.57 0.58 -6.81
N GLN A 34 -3.69 1.07 -5.92
CA GLN A 34 -2.43 1.75 -6.25
C GLN A 34 -2.60 2.71 -7.44
N PRO A 35 -3.51 3.69 -7.34
CA PRO A 35 -3.82 4.56 -8.47
C PRO A 35 -2.61 5.42 -8.80
N LYS A 36 -2.35 5.61 -10.10
CA LYS A 36 -1.29 6.51 -10.58
C LYS A 36 -1.54 7.97 -10.19
N ASP A 37 -2.82 8.36 -10.16
CA ASP A 37 -3.29 9.65 -9.69
C ASP A 37 -4.32 9.45 -8.58
N LEU A 38 -3.92 9.75 -7.34
CA LEU A 38 -4.78 9.60 -6.16
C LEU A 38 -5.91 10.63 -6.13
N LEU A 39 -5.68 11.85 -6.63
CA LEU A 39 -6.67 12.92 -6.56
C LEU A 39 -7.83 12.61 -7.51
N GLN A 40 -7.51 12.29 -8.77
CA GLN A 40 -8.52 11.86 -9.74
C GLN A 40 -9.28 10.62 -9.24
N TRP A 41 -8.57 9.62 -8.70
CA TRP A 41 -9.17 8.42 -8.14
C TRP A 41 -10.08 8.69 -6.93
N SER A 42 -9.70 9.63 -6.05
CA SER A 42 -10.52 9.97 -4.89
C SER A 42 -11.86 10.60 -5.29
N SER A 43 -11.86 11.47 -6.31
CA SER A 43 -13.10 12.07 -6.83
C SER A 43 -14.07 11.01 -7.34
N THR A 44 -13.58 10.01 -8.06
CA THR A 44 -14.40 8.92 -8.59
C THR A 44 -14.86 7.97 -7.47
N TYR A 45 -14.00 7.70 -6.49
CA TYR A 45 -14.33 6.87 -5.32
C TYR A 45 -15.50 7.46 -4.52
N PHE A 46 -15.43 8.74 -4.14
CA PHE A 46 -16.50 9.37 -3.35
C PHE A 46 -17.78 9.59 -4.16
N HIS A 47 -17.66 9.86 -5.46
CA HIS A 47 -18.81 9.95 -6.36
C HIS A 47 -19.53 8.60 -6.48
N ALA A 48 -18.80 7.50 -6.66
CA ALA A 48 -19.35 6.14 -6.68
C ALA A 48 -19.98 5.77 -5.32
N LEU A 49 -19.32 6.14 -4.21
CA LEU A 49 -19.84 5.90 -2.87
C LEU A 49 -21.17 6.62 -2.62
N TYR A 50 -21.29 7.88 -3.04
CA TYR A 50 -22.52 8.66 -2.92
C TYR A 50 -23.68 8.09 -3.74
N ARG A 51 -23.39 7.57 -4.94
CA ARG A 51 -24.40 6.96 -5.82
C ARG A 51 -24.72 5.50 -5.48
N GLY A 52 -23.99 4.89 -4.55
CA GLY A 52 -24.11 3.46 -4.26
C GLY A 52 -23.63 2.57 -5.40
N GLU A 53 -22.74 3.09 -6.26
CA GLU A 53 -22.17 2.36 -7.38
C GLU A 53 -21.01 1.46 -6.93
N ARG A 54 -20.55 0.59 -7.83
CA ARG A 54 -19.39 -0.28 -7.54
C ARG A 54 -18.15 0.58 -7.36
N LEU A 55 -17.56 0.51 -6.17
CA LEU A 55 -16.34 1.23 -5.85
C LEU A 55 -15.19 0.74 -6.73
N PRO A 56 -14.26 1.63 -7.13
CA PRO A 56 -13.06 1.28 -7.86
C PRO A 56 -12.08 0.58 -6.91
N VAL A 57 -12.42 -0.65 -6.50
CA VAL A 57 -11.64 -1.51 -5.63
C VAL A 57 -11.17 -2.69 -6.46
N LYS A 58 -9.86 -2.93 -6.51
CA LYS A 58 -9.31 -4.12 -7.15
C LYS A 58 -9.79 -5.35 -6.36
N GLU A 59 -10.54 -6.23 -7.02
CA GLU A 59 -10.81 -7.57 -6.50
C GLU A 59 -9.46 -8.24 -6.25
N ARG A 60 -9.30 -8.76 -5.04
CA ARG A 60 -8.09 -9.50 -4.68
C ARG A 60 -8.21 -10.82 -5.44
N PHE A 61 -7.62 -10.91 -6.62
CA PHE A 61 -7.52 -12.17 -7.33
C PHE A 61 -6.70 -13.09 -6.43
N GLU A 62 -7.35 -14.04 -5.76
CA GLU A 62 -6.64 -15.15 -5.13
C GLU A 62 -6.00 -15.94 -6.27
N MET A 63 -4.67 -15.94 -6.29
CA MET A 63 -3.89 -16.62 -7.30
C MET A 63 -4.05 -18.13 -7.10
N ASN A 64 -5.11 -18.73 -7.64
CA ASN A 64 -5.09 -20.16 -7.93
C ASN A 64 -4.26 -20.32 -9.21
N VAL A 65 -2.99 -20.68 -9.04
CA VAL A 65 -2.07 -20.97 -10.13
C VAL A 65 -2.59 -22.20 -10.87
N ALA A 66 -3.23 -21.98 -12.02
CA ALA A 66 -3.42 -23.00 -13.05
C ALA A 66 -2.93 -22.39 -14.38
N PRO A 67 -1.97 -23.01 -15.07
CA PRO A 67 -1.44 -22.46 -16.31
C PRO A 67 -2.38 -22.87 -17.44
N GLN A 68 -3.13 -21.94 -18.03
CA GLN A 68 -3.73 -22.17 -19.35
C GLN A 68 -3.57 -20.94 -20.24
N LYS A 69 -3.39 -21.26 -21.51
CA LYS A 69 -2.65 -20.57 -22.57
C LYS A 69 -3.45 -19.44 -23.23
N THR A 70 -2.69 -18.56 -23.89
CA THR A 70 -3.02 -17.65 -25.02
C THR A 70 -3.86 -16.39 -24.79
N ASP A 71 -3.16 -15.27 -25.00
CA ASP A 71 -3.48 -14.13 -25.87
C ASP A 71 -4.75 -13.33 -25.59
N THR A 72 -4.61 -12.23 -24.84
CA THR A 72 -4.70 -10.85 -25.38
C THR A 72 -4.67 -9.83 -24.22
N MET A 73 -3.78 -8.83 -24.37
CA MET A 73 -3.92 -7.44 -23.91
C MET A 73 -4.59 -7.18 -22.54
N TYR A 74 -3.80 -6.92 -21.49
CA TYR A 74 -3.84 -5.68 -20.70
C TYR A 74 -2.77 -5.70 -19.60
N CYS A 75 -2.01 -4.60 -19.53
CA CYS A 75 -0.87 -4.35 -18.64
C CYS A 75 -1.25 -4.49 -17.16
N SER A 76 -0.98 -5.66 -16.59
CA SER A 76 -0.64 -5.77 -15.18
C SER A 76 0.83 -5.42 -15.08
N GLN A 77 1.20 -4.43 -14.26
CA GLN A 77 2.60 -4.27 -13.87
C GLN A 77 3.03 -5.53 -13.12
N GLN A 78 3.51 -6.52 -13.88
CA GLN A 78 4.42 -7.52 -13.38
C GLN A 78 5.53 -6.74 -12.70
N ILE A 79 5.73 -6.97 -11.40
CA ILE A 79 7.06 -6.78 -10.83
C ILE A 79 7.93 -7.69 -11.68
N SER A 80 8.63 -7.11 -12.66
CA SER A 80 9.63 -7.82 -13.43
C SER A 80 10.69 -8.17 -12.41
N VAL A 81 10.65 -9.40 -11.90
CA VAL A 81 11.74 -9.93 -11.09
C VAL A 81 12.99 -9.78 -11.95
N PRO A 82 13.96 -8.94 -11.58
CA PRO A 82 15.17 -8.78 -12.37
C PRO A 82 15.76 -10.18 -12.53
N SER A 83 16.20 -10.54 -13.74
CA SER A 83 16.91 -11.80 -14.00
C SER A 83 18.08 -12.02 -13.05
N ASP A 84 18.54 -10.94 -12.43
CA ASP A 84 19.69 -10.86 -11.53
C ASP A 84 19.30 -11.08 -10.05
N LEU A 85 18.01 -11.22 -9.70
CA LEU A 85 17.57 -11.55 -8.34
C LEU A 85 18.31 -12.76 -7.73
N PRO A 86 18.51 -13.90 -8.44
CA PRO A 86 19.30 -15.01 -7.90
C PRO A 86 20.76 -14.63 -7.64
N ILE A 87 21.34 -13.76 -8.46
CA ILE A 87 22.73 -13.27 -8.30
C ILE A 87 22.79 -12.35 -7.07
N ILE A 88 21.84 -11.43 -6.92
CA ILE A 88 21.74 -10.51 -5.79
C ILE A 88 21.56 -11.29 -4.47
N LEU A 89 20.65 -12.28 -4.45
CA LEU A 89 20.45 -13.16 -3.30
C LEU A 89 21.71 -13.97 -2.98
N GLN A 90 22.40 -14.50 -3.99
CA GLN A 90 23.64 -15.25 -3.78
C GLN A 90 24.77 -14.37 -3.23
N CYS A 91 24.92 -13.14 -3.75
CA CYS A 91 25.87 -12.15 -3.24
C CYS A 91 25.55 -11.76 -1.80
N PHE A 92 24.27 -11.53 -1.48
CA PHE A 92 23.85 -11.19 -0.12
C PHE A 92 24.10 -12.35 0.85
N THR A 93 23.75 -13.58 0.45
CA THR A 93 23.95 -14.77 1.29
C THR A 93 25.44 -15.05 1.52
N LYS A 94 26.29 -14.87 0.51
CA LYS A 94 27.75 -14.96 0.66
C LYS A 94 28.29 -13.88 1.59
N ALA A 95 27.85 -12.63 1.45
CA ALA A 95 28.27 -11.54 2.33
C ALA A 95 27.82 -11.76 3.78
N ALA A 96 26.59 -12.22 4.00
CA ALA A 96 26.01 -12.49 5.32
C ALA A 96 26.67 -13.66 6.05
N ILE A 97 27.09 -14.70 5.32
CA ILE A 97 27.85 -15.82 5.92
C ILE A 97 29.27 -15.39 6.28
N GLN A 98 29.81 -14.38 5.60
CA GLN A 98 31.19 -13.92 5.77
C GLN A 98 31.33 -12.80 6.82
N THR A 99 30.22 -12.20 7.24
CA THR A 99 30.17 -11.22 8.33
C THR A 99 29.92 -11.91 9.68
N GLN A 100 30.65 -11.48 10.71
CA GLN A 100 30.44 -11.93 12.08
C GLN A 100 29.03 -11.52 12.57
N PRO A 101 28.37 -12.33 13.41
CA PRO A 101 26.95 -12.16 13.75
C PRO A 101 26.62 -10.86 14.49
N GLU A 102 27.64 -10.16 15.00
CA GLU A 102 27.51 -8.93 15.79
C GLU A 102 27.06 -7.72 14.95
N ASP A 103 27.45 -7.65 13.66
CA ASP A 103 27.15 -6.51 12.78
C ASP A 103 25.69 -6.52 12.27
N LEU A 104 25.05 -7.69 12.23
CA LEU A 104 23.67 -7.85 11.76
C LEU A 104 22.64 -7.19 12.71
N LEU A 105 22.99 -7.01 13.98
CA LEU A 105 22.13 -6.36 14.97
C LEU A 105 22.11 -4.83 14.82
N LEU A 106 23.12 -4.25 14.17
CA LEU A 106 23.18 -2.80 13.96
C LEU A 106 22.22 -2.35 12.85
N TRP A 107 22.01 -3.19 11.82
CA TRP A 107 21.19 -2.86 10.64
C TRP A 107 19.69 -2.99 10.87
N SER A 108 19.26 -3.69 11.93
CA SER A 108 17.84 -3.78 12.30
C SER A 108 17.35 -2.61 13.15
N SER A 109 18.27 -1.71 13.56
CA SER A 109 18.01 -0.63 14.52
C SER A 109 17.95 0.77 13.91
N THR A 110 17.96 0.91 12.58
CA THR A 110 17.75 2.20 11.87
C THR A 110 16.45 2.15 11.08
#